data_AF-A0A077Z575-F1
#
_entry.id   AF-A0A077Z575-F1
#
_cell.length_a   1.000
_cell.length_b   1.000
_cell.length_c   1.000
_cell.angle_alpha   90.00
_cell.angle_beta   90.00
_cell.angle_gamma   90.00
#
_symmetry.space_group_name_H-M   'P 1'
#
loop_
_entity.id
_entity.type
_entity.pdbx_description
1 polymer ?
#
loop_
_entity_poly.entity_id
_entity_poly.type
_entity_poly.pdbx_seq_one_letter_code
_entity_poly.pdbx_strand_id
1 'polypeptide(L)' 'MSSNQNTNTSNQQQSTPQKPPPMVYVCGDCAYENEIRPKDAIRCRECGYRVLYKKRTRREMVFDAR' A
#
# COMPACT_ATOMS: atom_id res chain seq x y z
N MET A 1 -5.05 54.53 -13.92
CA MET A 1 -4.61 53.96 -15.22
C MET A 1 -3.46 53.00 -14.87
N SER A 2 -3.56 51.69 -14.82
CA SER A 2 -4.59 50.74 -15.23
C SER A 2 -4.58 49.56 -14.25
N SER A 3 -5.76 49.07 -13.93
CA SER A 3 -6.03 47.91 -13.08
C SER A 3 -5.66 46.61 -13.79
N ASN A 4 -5.15 45.61 -13.06
CA ASN A 4 -5.37 44.20 -13.39
C ASN A 4 -5.22 43.36 -12.12
N GLN A 5 -6.36 43.04 -11.50
CA GLN A 5 -6.50 41.96 -10.53
C GLN A 5 -6.91 40.72 -11.32
N ASN A 6 -6.17 39.61 -11.18
CA ASN A 6 -6.66 38.32 -11.62
C ASN A 6 -6.63 37.36 -10.42
N THR A 7 -7.82 37.12 -9.88
CA THR A 7 -8.12 36.11 -8.87
C THR A 7 -8.31 34.77 -9.57
N ASN A 8 -7.54 33.74 -9.19
CA ASN A 8 -7.92 32.37 -9.50
C ASN A 8 -8.00 31.55 -8.21
N THR A 9 -9.24 31.14 -7.97
CA THR A 9 -9.80 30.56 -6.77
C THR A 9 -9.21 29.17 -6.49
N SER A 10 -8.87 28.99 -5.22
CA SER A 10 -8.41 27.77 -4.57
C SER A 10 -9.34 26.57 -4.78
N ASN A 11 -8.78 25.45 -5.26
CA ASN A 11 -9.39 24.13 -5.20
C ASN A 11 -8.63 23.31 -4.14
N GLN A 12 -8.98 23.48 -2.86
CA GLN A 12 -8.45 22.64 -1.78
C GLN A 12 -9.33 21.39 -1.65
N GLN A 13 -8.94 20.31 -2.31
CA GLN A 13 -9.52 18.98 -2.09
C GLN A 13 -8.98 18.45 -0.74
N GLN A 14 -9.84 18.45 0.28
CA GLN A 14 -9.59 17.77 1.55
C GLN A 14 -9.39 16.27 1.32
N SER A 15 -8.14 15.80 1.49
CA SER A 15 -7.81 14.39 1.55
C SER A 15 -8.38 13.79 2.84
N THR A 16 -9.44 12.99 2.75
CA THR A 16 -9.83 12.11 3.85
C THR A 16 -8.67 11.14 4.14
N PRO A 17 -8.37 10.82 5.41
CA PRO A 17 -7.32 9.88 5.73
C PRO A 17 -7.72 8.49 5.20
N GLN A 18 -7.19 8.12 4.03
CA GLN A 18 -7.42 6.81 3.44
C GLN A 18 -6.81 5.75 4.36
N LYS A 19 -7.63 4.80 4.81
CA LYS A 19 -7.17 3.64 5.57
C LYS A 19 -6.06 2.93 4.77
N PRO A 20 -4.99 2.47 5.42
CA PRO A 20 -3.93 1.76 4.72
C PRO A 20 -4.53 0.55 3.98
N PRO A 21 -4.10 0.29 2.73
CA PRO A 21 -4.61 -0.83 1.97
C PRO A 21 -4.32 -2.15 2.70
N PRO A 22 -5.19 -3.16 2.57
CA PRO A 22 -4.95 -4.47 3.17
C PRO A 22 -3.61 -5.04 2.68
N MET A 23 -2.82 -5.58 3.60
CA MET A 23 -1.52 -6.18 3.29
C MET A 23 -1.69 -7.67 3.00
N VAL A 24 -1.26 -8.07 1.81
CA VAL A 24 -1.24 -9.47 1.36
C VAL A 24 0.15 -10.07 1.61
N TYR A 25 0.17 -11.20 2.31
CA TYR A 25 1.37 -12.00 2.57
C TYR A 25 1.29 -13.34 1.83
N VAL A 26 2.43 -13.97 1.56
CA VAL A 26 2.53 -15.24 0.86
C VAL A 26 3.03 -16.31 1.83
N CYS A 27 2.35 -17.45 1.93
CA CYS A 27 2.77 -18.55 2.79
C CYS A 27 4.14 -19.10 2.35
N GLY A 28 5.03 -19.35 3.30
CA GLY A 28 6.36 -19.91 2.98
C GLY A 28 6.36 -21.38 2.56
N ASP A 29 5.27 -22.11 2.76
CA ASP A 29 5.16 -23.54 2.45
C ASP A 29 4.25 -23.78 1.23
N CYS A 30 2.96 -23.42 1.33
CA CYS A 30 2.00 -23.62 0.25
C CYS A 30 1.92 -22.47 -0.78
N ALA A 31 2.71 -21.40 -0.62
CA ALA A 31 2.67 -20.20 -1.48
C ALA A 31 1.32 -19.47 -1.60
N TYR A 32 0.34 -19.80 -0.74
CA TYR A 32 -0.98 -19.18 -0.77
C TYR A 32 -0.96 -17.73 -0.26
N GLU A 33 -1.79 -16.87 -0.88
CA GLU A 33 -1.92 -15.46 -0.52
C GLU A 33 -2.87 -15.29 0.67
N ASN A 34 -2.36 -14.74 1.78
CA ASN A 34 -3.09 -14.50 3.01
C ASN A 34 -3.21 -13.00 3.29
N GLU A 35 -4.44 -12.50 3.42
CA GLU A 35 -4.73 -11.17 3.96
C GLU A 35 -4.68 -11.20 5.49
N ILE A 36 -3.75 -10.43 6.06
CA ILE A 36 -3.53 -10.34 7.52
C ILE A 36 -3.73 -8.89 7.95
N ARG A 37 -4.66 -8.67 8.89
CA ARG A 37 -4.91 -7.34 9.46
C ARG A 37 -4.02 -7.12 10.70
N PRO A 38 -3.80 -5.87 11.12
CA PRO A 38 -3.13 -5.61 12.39
C PRO A 38 -3.85 -6.32 13.54
N LYS A 39 -3.07 -6.99 14.41
CA LYS A 39 -3.52 -7.81 15.56
C LYS A 39 -4.05 -9.21 15.22
N ASP A 40 -4.17 -9.59 13.94
CA ASP A 40 -4.52 -10.96 13.57
C ASP A 40 -3.37 -11.93 13.90
N ALA A 41 -3.71 -13.19 14.19
CA ALA A 41 -2.70 -14.22 14.43
C ALA A 41 -1.92 -14.54 13.14
N ILE A 42 -0.59 -14.63 13.23
CA ILE A 42 0.28 -14.98 12.10
C ILE A 42 0.14 -16.49 11.80
N ARG A 43 -0.71 -16.82 10.83
CA ARG A 43 -0.94 -18.20 10.36
C ARG A 43 -1.48 -18.20 8.94
N CYS A 44 -0.99 -19.12 8.10
CA CYS A 44 -1.59 -19.42 6.82
C CYS A 44 -2.98 -20.07 7.03
N ARG A 45 -4.00 -19.56 6.34
CA ARG A 45 -5.38 -20.06 6.45
C ARG A 45 -5.57 -21.45 5.85
N GLU A 46 -4.74 -21.83 4.88
CA GLU A 46 -4.82 -23.12 4.17
C GLU A 46 -4.05 -24.24 4.88
N CYS A 47 -2.76 -24.05 5.18
CA CYS A 47 -1.90 -25.12 5.71
C CYS A 47 -1.53 -24.96 7.20
N GLY A 48 -1.88 -23.85 7.84
CA GLY A 48 -1.54 -23.61 9.25
C GLY A 48 -0.07 -23.23 9.52
N TYR A 49 0.78 -23.15 8.49
CA TYR A 49 2.16 -22.70 8.61
C TYR A 49 2.22 -21.26 9.15
N ARG A 50 3.27 -20.92 9.91
CA ARG A 50 3.36 -19.66 10.67
C ARG A 50 4.38 -18.66 10.11
N VAL A 51 5.04 -18.99 9.00
CA VAL A 51 5.96 -18.06 8.31
C VAL A 51 5.28 -17.57 7.03
N LEU A 52 5.15 -16.24 6.93
CA LEU A 52 4.54 -15.55 5.81
C LEU A 52 5.52 -14.49 5.29
N TYR A 53 5.68 -14.39 3.97
CA TYR A 53 6.52 -13.40 3.30
C TYR A 53 5.70 -12.22 2.79
N LYS A 54 6.24 -11.01 2.82
CA LYS A 54 5.59 -9.84 2.23
C LYS A 54 5.75 -9.86 0.71
N LYS A 55 4.66 -9.64 -0.02
CA LYS A 55 4.69 -9.59 -1.50
C LYS A 55 5.52 -8.39 -1.99
N ARG A 56 6.23 -8.57 -3.11
CA ARG A 56 6.99 -7.49 -3.78
C ARG A 56 6.04 -6.34 -4.15
N THR A 57 6.54 -5.11 -4.06
CA THR A 57 5.80 -3.93 -4.52
C THR A 57 5.55 -3.99 -6.03
N ARG A 58 4.42 -3.41 -6.47
CA ARG A 58 4.12 -3.19 -7.90
C ARG A 58 4.79 -1.94 -8.47
N ARG A 59 5.41 -1.12 -7.61
CA ARG A 59 6.15 0.07 -8.05
C ARG A 59 7.42 -0.36 -8.79
N GLU A 60 7.75 0.37 -9.84
CA GLU A 60 9.02 0.19 -10.55
C GLU A 60 10.19 0.42 -9.61
N MET A 61 11.21 -0.42 -9.73
CA MET A 61 12.47 -0.30 -9.01
C MET A 61 13.56 -0.20 -10.06
N VAL A 62 14.26 0.93 -10.09
CA VAL A 62 15.39 1.19 -11.00
C VAL A 62 16.68 1.01 -10.22
N PHE A 63 17.63 0.29 -10.80
CA PHE A 63 18.94 0.05 -10.23
C PHE A 63 20.01 0.55 -11.22
N ASP A 64 21.04 1.25 -10.73
CA ASP A 64 22.26 1.53 -11.50
C ASP A 64 23.29 0.44 -11.16
N ALA A 65 24.01 -0.05 -12.17
CA ALA A 65 24.93 -1.20 -12.05
C ALA A 65 26.40 -0.78 -11.84
N ARG A 66 26.61 0.43 -11.33
CA ARG A 66 27.94 0.99 -11.07
C ARG A 66 28.47 0.61 -9.70
#